data_AF-A0A3M1HKN7-F1
#
_entry.id   AF-A0A3M1HKN7-F1
#
_cell.length_a   1.000
_cell.length_b   1.000
_cell.length_c   1.000
_cell.angle_alpha   90.00
_cell.angle_beta   90.00
_cell.angle_gamma   90.00
#
_symmetry.space_group_name_H-M   'P 1'
#
loop_
_entity.id
_entity.type
_entity.pdbx_description
1 polymer ?
#
loop_
_entity_poly.entity_id
_entity_poly.type
_entity_poly.pdbx_seq_one_letter_code
_entity_poly.pdbx_strand_id
1 'polypeptide(L)'
;RGAGAAARALTMAIPIVAIVGRPNVGKSTLFNHLVGRRAALVHDRPGVTVDRIERMATLPDGRQVMFVDTGGIGEPDVSPQAPWIARQVEFAIQLADLVLFVVDARTGPVAADEDIAQRLRREGKRTLLVVNKAEKPHLEAPFYALGLGEPIPVSAKTGRNIERLYARIAEALPPSEPAEMPQVIAHLAVIGRPNAGKSTLINAWLGEERMTTSPIPGTTRDAVDSFLHTDQGLVRLIDTAGIRRRARIEDELEAAAVARARRALAEADAAALVLDATNPEGAAAQDLRLAHLAFEEGAALVLALNKADAVSPGSRRWVEERLAFRFRAFPRCDVVWISAKERRGTDVLLRALLAAAARNRTRITTGRLNRWLQKVQKMRPPPAVEGRPVKLKYAVQV
;
A
#
# COMPACT_ATOMS: atom_id res chain seq x y z
N ARG A 1 -23.77 -7.33 -22.68
CA ARG A 1 -24.56 -6.99 -21.47
C ARG A 1 -24.16 -7.80 -20.21
N GLY A 2 -23.03 -8.54 -20.21
CA GLY A 2 -22.61 -9.36 -19.04
C GLY A 2 -21.39 -8.86 -18.25
N ALA A 3 -20.65 -7.86 -18.74
CA ALA A 3 -19.41 -7.41 -18.11
C ALA A 3 -19.59 -6.55 -16.83
N GLY A 4 -20.74 -5.85 -16.71
CA GLY A 4 -21.07 -5.07 -15.51
C GLY A 4 -21.45 -5.91 -14.28
N ALA A 5 -21.82 -7.18 -14.48
CA ALA A 5 -22.14 -8.10 -13.38
C ALA A 5 -20.87 -8.69 -12.73
N ALA A 6 -19.79 -8.89 -13.50
CA ALA A 6 -18.54 -9.48 -13.02
C ALA A 6 -17.62 -8.46 -12.31
N ALA A 7 -17.61 -7.19 -12.72
CA ALA A 7 -16.92 -6.13 -11.96
C ALA A 7 -17.61 -5.86 -10.62
N ARG A 8 -18.96 -5.97 -10.60
CA ARG A 8 -19.73 -6.07 -9.36
C ARG A 8 -19.24 -7.24 -8.52
N ALA A 9 -18.95 -8.41 -9.08
CA ALA A 9 -18.58 -9.60 -8.31
C ALA A 9 -17.31 -9.47 -7.43
N LEU A 10 -16.29 -8.69 -7.82
CA LEU A 10 -15.08 -8.48 -7.00
C LEU A 10 -15.24 -7.38 -5.94
N THR A 11 -16.04 -6.35 -6.21
CA THR A 11 -16.47 -5.37 -5.18
C THR A 11 -17.59 -5.93 -4.30
N MET A 12 -18.29 -6.97 -4.75
CA MET A 12 -19.29 -7.72 -3.99
C MET A 12 -18.69 -8.75 -3.04
N ALA A 13 -17.36 -8.96 -3.07
CA ALA A 13 -16.70 -9.89 -2.16
C ALA A 13 -16.21 -9.23 -0.85
N ILE A 14 -15.88 -7.92 -0.88
CA ILE A 14 -15.40 -7.18 0.30
C ILE A 14 -16.45 -6.12 0.67
N PRO A 15 -17.18 -6.31 1.78
CA PRO A 15 -18.24 -5.37 2.15
C PRO A 15 -17.70 -3.97 2.47
N ILE A 16 -18.46 -2.96 2.04
CA ILE A 16 -18.16 -1.53 2.26
C ILE A 16 -18.91 -1.03 3.50
N VAL A 17 -18.15 -0.49 4.46
CA VAL A 17 -18.64 0.11 5.69
C VAL A 17 -18.38 1.62 5.66
N ALA A 18 -19.43 2.42 5.45
CA ALA A 18 -19.30 3.89 5.41
C ALA A 18 -19.57 4.51 6.78
N ILE A 19 -18.74 5.46 7.19
CA ILE A 19 -18.91 6.22 8.43
C ILE A 19 -19.51 7.59 8.10
N VAL A 20 -20.67 7.88 8.67
CA VAL A 20 -21.48 9.08 8.41
C VAL A 20 -21.87 9.75 9.72
N GLY A 21 -22.05 11.05 9.70
CA GLY A 21 -22.51 11.83 10.84
C GLY A 21 -22.12 13.30 10.70
N ARG A 22 -22.76 14.16 11.50
CA ARG A 22 -22.47 15.60 11.47
C ARG A 22 -20.99 15.91 11.82
N PRO A 23 -20.48 17.12 11.53
CA PRO A 23 -19.14 17.51 11.94
C PRO A 23 -18.89 17.32 13.45
N ASN A 24 -17.63 17.08 13.83
CA ASN A 24 -17.17 17.00 15.22
C ASN A 24 -17.72 15.85 16.11
N VAL A 25 -18.48 14.89 15.57
CA VAL A 25 -18.91 13.68 16.32
C VAL A 25 -17.79 12.64 16.55
N GLY A 26 -16.63 12.83 15.92
CA GLY A 26 -15.46 11.96 16.06
C GLY A 26 -15.38 10.82 15.03
N LYS A 27 -15.90 11.02 13.82
CA LYS A 27 -15.84 10.06 12.70
C LYS A 27 -14.41 9.60 12.39
N SER A 28 -13.48 10.54 12.19
CA SER A 28 -12.10 10.20 11.82
C SER A 28 -11.32 9.54 12.97
N THR A 29 -11.64 9.88 14.23
CA THR A 29 -11.10 9.15 15.39
C THR A 29 -11.57 7.70 15.40
N LEU A 30 -12.86 7.48 15.14
CA LEU A 30 -13.43 6.13 15.06
C LEU A 30 -12.86 5.36 13.86
N PHE A 31 -12.77 5.99 12.70
CA PHE A 31 -12.16 5.44 11.48
C PHE A 31 -10.74 4.95 11.75
N ASN A 32 -9.88 5.81 12.30
CA ASN A 32 -8.49 5.44 12.60
C ASN A 32 -8.40 4.29 13.59
N HIS A 33 -9.28 4.26 14.60
CA HIS A 33 -9.32 3.17 15.57
C HIS A 33 -9.80 1.85 14.94
N LEU A 34 -10.75 1.89 14.01
CA LEU A 34 -11.28 0.70 13.33
C LEU A 34 -10.28 0.12 12.30
N VAL A 35 -9.44 0.96 11.72
CA VAL A 35 -8.45 0.55 10.72
C VAL A 35 -7.13 0.11 11.38
N GLY A 36 -6.74 0.70 12.50
CA GLY A 36 -5.37 0.65 13.06
C GLY A 36 -4.87 -0.67 13.69
N ARG A 37 -5.64 -1.77 13.71
CA ARG A 37 -5.17 -3.02 14.36
C ARG A 37 -4.38 -3.98 13.45
N ARG A 38 -4.66 -4.02 12.15
CA ARG A 38 -3.92 -4.80 11.11
C ARG A 38 -4.20 -4.27 9.70
N ALA A 39 -4.07 -2.97 9.48
CA ALA A 39 -4.29 -2.40 8.15
C ALA A 39 -3.21 -2.85 7.17
N ALA A 40 -3.61 -3.43 6.04
CA ALA A 40 -2.82 -3.31 4.82
C ALA A 40 -2.98 -1.86 4.33
N LEU A 41 -1.90 -1.09 4.36
CA LEU A 41 -1.89 0.29 3.89
C LEU A 41 -2.29 0.36 2.41
N VAL A 42 -3.33 1.11 2.11
CA VAL A 42 -3.68 1.58 0.76
C VAL A 42 -3.83 3.10 0.84
N HIS A 43 -3.11 3.82 -0.02
CA HIS A 43 -3.07 5.29 -0.06
C HIS A 43 -4.27 5.95 -0.76
N ASP A 44 -4.53 7.19 -0.34
CA ASP A 44 -5.61 8.10 -0.76
C ASP A 44 -5.53 8.52 -2.25
N ARG A 45 -6.70 8.81 -2.88
CA ARG A 45 -6.82 9.30 -4.26
C ARG A 45 -7.37 10.74 -4.31
N PRO A 46 -6.69 11.70 -4.96
CA PRO A 46 -7.28 12.97 -5.39
C PRO A 46 -7.83 12.91 -6.82
N GLY A 47 -9.09 13.29 -7.03
CA GLY A 47 -9.63 13.45 -8.39
C GLY A 47 -11.16 13.55 -8.50
N VAL A 48 -11.66 14.79 -8.40
CA VAL A 48 -13.03 15.28 -8.66
C VAL A 48 -14.10 14.97 -7.59
N THR A 49 -14.18 15.93 -6.66
CA THR A 49 -15.27 16.31 -5.73
C THR A 49 -15.60 15.38 -4.54
N VAL A 50 -15.09 15.86 -3.39
CA VAL A 50 -15.37 15.53 -1.97
C VAL A 50 -14.50 14.43 -1.34
N ASP A 51 -13.35 14.84 -0.80
CA ASP A 51 -12.76 14.52 0.52
C ASP A 51 -13.22 13.19 1.17
N ARG A 52 -12.65 12.06 0.72
CA ARG A 52 -12.93 10.71 1.24
C ARG A 52 -11.64 9.95 1.52
N ILE A 53 -11.60 9.27 2.66
CA ILE A 53 -10.51 8.37 3.06
C ILE A 53 -11.06 6.95 3.05
N GLU A 54 -10.45 6.08 2.26
CA GLU A 54 -10.82 4.66 2.15
C GLU A 54 -9.68 3.80 2.69
N ARG A 55 -9.98 2.84 3.56
CA ARG A 55 -9.00 1.92 4.14
C ARG A 55 -9.59 0.53 4.34
N MET A 56 -8.85 -0.49 3.94
CA MET A 56 -9.21 -1.88 4.25
C MET A 56 -8.84 -2.23 5.70
N ALA A 57 -9.66 -3.06 6.33
CA ALA A 57 -9.39 -3.61 7.64
C ALA A 57 -9.90 -5.05 7.73
N THR A 58 -9.28 -5.82 8.63
CA THR A 58 -9.70 -7.17 8.96
C THR A 58 -10.53 -7.14 10.25
N LEU A 59 -11.76 -7.62 10.19
CA LEU A 59 -12.60 -7.83 11.37
C LEU A 59 -12.01 -8.92 12.27
N PRO A 60 -12.38 -8.99 13.57
CA PRO A 60 -11.87 -10.00 14.49
C PRO A 60 -12.11 -11.45 14.05
N ASP A 61 -13.15 -11.69 13.26
CA ASP A 61 -13.50 -13.01 12.69
C ASP A 61 -12.73 -13.35 11.40
N GLY A 62 -11.82 -12.47 10.97
CA GLY A 62 -10.98 -12.65 9.78
C GLY A 62 -11.57 -12.11 8.47
N ARG A 63 -12.83 -11.67 8.45
CA ARG A 63 -13.43 -11.06 7.25
C ARG A 63 -12.77 -9.72 6.93
N GLN A 64 -12.51 -9.47 5.66
CA GLN A 64 -12.01 -8.18 5.18
C GLN A 64 -13.18 -7.24 4.91
N VAL A 65 -13.03 -5.97 5.26
CA VAL A 65 -14.00 -4.90 5.01
C VAL A 65 -13.30 -3.63 4.54
N MET A 66 -13.96 -2.85 3.69
CA MET A 66 -13.50 -1.53 3.30
C MET A 66 -14.20 -0.47 4.16
N PHE A 67 -13.46 0.24 5.01
CA PHE A 67 -13.98 1.41 5.70
C PHE A 67 -13.84 2.65 4.83
N VAL A 68 -14.90 3.46 4.79
CA VAL A 68 -14.93 4.73 4.06
C VAL A 68 -15.31 5.85 5.04
N ASP A 69 -14.41 6.80 5.29
CA ASP A 69 -14.75 8.04 5.99
C ASP A 69 -15.32 9.03 4.96
N THR A 70 -16.60 9.35 5.11
CA THR A 70 -17.28 10.29 4.22
C THR A 70 -16.88 11.74 4.46
N GLY A 71 -16.09 12.05 5.49
CA GLY A 71 -15.67 13.40 5.88
C GLY A 71 -14.18 13.72 5.81
N GLY A 72 -13.38 13.01 5.02
CA GLY A 72 -11.92 13.03 5.12
C GLY A 72 -11.19 14.05 4.25
N ILE A 73 -10.73 15.14 4.90
CA ILE A 73 -9.75 16.20 4.51
C ILE A 73 -10.33 17.42 3.77
N GLY A 74 -10.82 18.37 4.56
CA GLY A 74 -11.28 19.67 4.09
C GLY A 74 -12.43 20.18 4.97
N GLU A 75 -12.14 20.49 6.24
CA GLU A 75 -13.04 21.31 7.05
C GLU A 75 -12.66 22.78 6.76
N PRO A 76 -13.29 23.48 5.80
CA PRO A 76 -13.21 24.92 5.82
C PRO A 76 -13.97 25.39 7.07
N ASP A 77 -13.36 26.33 7.77
CA ASP A 77 -13.85 26.99 8.99
C ASP A 77 -15.05 27.91 8.70
N VAL A 78 -15.94 27.50 7.79
CA VAL A 78 -16.99 28.31 7.20
C VAL A 78 -18.30 27.53 7.23
N SER A 79 -19.14 27.89 8.20
CA SER A 79 -20.60 27.64 8.31
C SER A 79 -21.16 26.34 7.71
N PRO A 80 -21.82 25.46 8.50
CA PRO A 80 -22.31 24.17 8.01
C PRO A 80 -23.37 24.35 6.92
N GLN A 81 -22.96 24.23 5.66
CA GLN A 81 -23.89 24.22 4.55
C GLN A 81 -24.57 22.84 4.51
N ALA A 82 -25.85 22.77 4.92
CA ALA A 82 -26.71 21.58 4.82
C ALA A 82 -26.59 20.77 3.49
N PRO A 83 -26.32 21.37 2.32
CA PRO A 83 -26.09 20.62 1.08
C PRO A 83 -24.90 19.65 1.10
N TRP A 84 -23.86 19.90 1.92
CA TRP A 84 -22.66 19.07 1.95
C TRP A 84 -22.86 17.79 2.76
N ILE A 85 -23.46 17.89 3.95
CA ILE A 85 -23.83 16.74 4.79
C ILE A 85 -24.80 15.83 4.03
N ALA A 86 -25.79 16.42 3.34
CA ALA A 86 -26.73 15.67 2.51
C ALA A 86 -26.04 14.86 1.40
N ARG A 87 -24.97 15.38 0.78
CA ARG A 87 -24.19 14.66 -0.24
C ARG A 87 -23.36 13.51 0.33
N GLN A 88 -22.82 13.66 1.53
CA GLN A 88 -22.08 12.58 2.22
C GLN A 88 -23.00 11.40 2.55
N VAL A 89 -24.17 11.72 3.10
CA VAL A 89 -25.19 10.74 3.46
C VAL A 89 -25.70 9.99 2.22
N GLU A 90 -26.01 10.72 1.15
CA GLU A 90 -26.46 10.12 -0.13
C GLU A 90 -25.43 9.16 -0.71
N PHE A 91 -24.15 9.53 -0.66
CA PHE A 91 -23.10 8.66 -1.16
C PHE A 91 -22.91 7.40 -0.32
N ALA A 92 -22.95 7.53 1.00
CA ALA A 92 -22.90 6.39 1.91
C ALA A 92 -24.06 5.43 1.66
N ILE A 93 -25.26 5.97 1.41
CA ILE A 93 -26.42 5.18 1.02
C ILE A 93 -26.14 4.44 -0.29
N GLN A 94 -25.61 5.10 -1.31
CA GLN A 94 -25.42 4.47 -2.63
C GLN A 94 -24.37 3.35 -2.64
N LEU A 95 -23.24 3.53 -1.94
CA LEU A 95 -22.13 2.60 -2.01
C LEU A 95 -22.04 1.59 -0.86
N ALA A 96 -22.49 1.94 0.34
CA ALA A 96 -22.23 1.11 1.51
C ALA A 96 -23.18 -0.09 1.59
N ASP A 97 -22.61 -1.24 1.95
CA ASP A 97 -23.35 -2.40 2.43
C ASP A 97 -23.83 -2.19 3.87
N LEU A 98 -23.08 -1.40 4.64
CA LEU A 98 -23.38 -1.02 6.02
C LEU A 98 -22.98 0.44 6.29
N VAL A 99 -23.89 1.20 6.90
CA VAL A 99 -23.61 2.57 7.37
C VAL A 99 -23.39 2.57 8.88
N LEU A 100 -22.29 3.16 9.34
CA LEU A 100 -22.09 3.54 10.73
C LEU A 100 -22.49 5.01 10.89
N PHE A 101 -23.67 5.23 11.46
CA PHE A 101 -24.14 6.59 11.74
C PHE A 101 -23.66 7.02 13.13
N VAL A 102 -22.68 7.92 13.16
CA VAL A 102 -21.99 8.37 14.36
C VAL A 102 -22.62 9.65 14.90
N VAL A 103 -22.99 9.63 16.17
CA VAL A 103 -23.55 10.76 16.92
C VAL A 103 -22.72 11.03 18.18
N ASP A 104 -22.85 12.22 18.78
CA ASP A 104 -22.09 12.64 19.97
C ASP A 104 -22.91 12.49 21.26
N ALA A 105 -22.50 11.55 22.11
CA ALA A 105 -23.13 11.27 23.42
C ALA A 105 -23.23 12.49 24.34
N ARG A 106 -22.31 13.46 24.22
CA ARG A 106 -22.23 14.62 25.11
C ARG A 106 -23.23 15.70 24.73
N THR A 107 -23.50 15.84 23.44
CA THR A 107 -24.47 16.82 22.92
C THR A 107 -25.90 16.29 22.98
N GLY A 108 -26.09 14.97 22.89
CA GLY A 108 -27.41 14.39 22.66
C GLY A 108 -27.83 14.49 21.18
N PRO A 109 -29.02 13.97 20.82
CA PRO A 109 -29.55 14.08 19.46
C PRO A 109 -29.87 15.54 19.13
N VAL A 110 -29.52 15.97 17.93
CA VAL A 110 -29.86 17.29 17.40
C VAL A 110 -30.63 17.18 16.08
N ALA A 111 -31.26 18.27 15.62
CA ALA A 111 -32.05 18.28 14.39
C ALA A 111 -31.30 17.72 13.16
N ALA A 112 -30.01 18.05 13.02
CA ALA A 112 -29.19 17.50 11.93
C ALA A 112 -29.03 15.97 12.01
N ASP A 113 -29.01 15.39 13.22
CA ASP A 113 -28.94 13.94 13.40
C ASP A 113 -30.29 13.29 13.05
N GLU A 114 -31.41 13.97 13.35
CA GLU A 114 -32.76 13.54 12.96
C GLU A 114 -32.96 13.54 11.45
N ASP A 115 -32.48 14.58 10.75
CA ASP A 115 -32.54 14.68 9.29
C ASP A 115 -31.76 13.56 8.60
N ILE A 116 -30.53 13.29 9.06
CA ILE A 116 -29.69 12.20 8.56
C ILE A 116 -30.39 10.86 8.84
N ALA A 117 -30.88 10.65 10.06
CA ALA A 117 -31.56 9.43 10.45
C ALA A 117 -32.82 9.18 9.61
N GLN A 118 -33.63 10.22 9.37
CA GLN A 118 -34.83 10.12 8.55
C GLN A 118 -34.49 9.68 7.12
N ARG A 119 -33.40 10.22 6.55
CA ARG A 119 -32.93 9.83 5.22
C ARG A 119 -32.45 8.38 5.18
N LEU A 120 -31.62 7.96 6.14
CA LEU A 120 -31.15 6.57 6.24
C LEU A 120 -32.30 5.57 6.37
N ARG A 121 -33.35 5.91 7.14
CA ARG A 121 -34.58 5.11 7.26
C ARG A 121 -35.35 5.04 5.95
N ARG A 122 -35.56 6.18 5.28
CA ARG A 122 -36.33 6.27 4.02
C ARG A 122 -35.71 5.39 2.93
N GLU A 123 -34.39 5.38 2.85
CA GLU A 123 -33.64 4.60 1.86
C GLU A 123 -33.47 3.12 2.25
N GLY A 124 -33.96 2.71 3.43
CA GLY A 124 -33.91 1.32 3.89
C GLY A 124 -32.50 0.77 4.09
N LYS A 125 -31.50 1.63 4.29
CA LYS A 125 -30.10 1.20 4.38
C LYS A 125 -29.77 0.60 5.73
N ARG A 126 -29.05 -0.52 5.71
CA ARG A 126 -28.57 -1.19 6.91
C ARG A 126 -27.63 -0.26 7.67
N THR A 127 -28.05 0.14 8.86
CA THR A 127 -27.39 1.19 9.63
C THR A 127 -27.17 0.73 11.06
N LEU A 128 -25.97 0.97 11.59
CA LEU A 128 -25.68 0.89 13.01
C LEU A 128 -25.56 2.31 13.57
N LEU A 129 -26.35 2.60 14.60
CA LEU A 129 -26.29 3.86 15.32
C LEU A 129 -25.17 3.80 16.37
N VAL A 130 -24.13 4.60 16.16
CA VAL A 130 -22.92 4.61 16.99
C VAL A 130 -22.88 5.89 17.82
N VAL A 131 -23.07 5.77 19.12
CA VAL A 131 -23.07 6.88 20.07
C VAL A 131 -21.64 7.07 20.59
N ASN A 132 -20.86 7.90 19.92
CA ASN A 132 -19.45 8.14 20.24
C ASN A 132 -19.29 9.15 21.40
N LYS A 133 -18.11 9.18 22.02
CA LYS A 133 -17.82 9.96 23.24
C LYS A 133 -18.66 9.54 24.45
N ALA A 134 -19.08 8.28 24.50
CA ALA A 134 -19.85 7.70 25.61
C ALA A 134 -18.94 7.25 26.76
N GLU A 135 -18.22 8.18 27.39
CA GLU A 135 -17.35 7.86 28.53
C GLU A 135 -18.13 7.64 29.84
N LYS A 136 -19.38 8.11 29.92
CA LYS A 136 -20.28 7.89 31.07
C LYS A 136 -21.33 6.83 30.72
N PRO A 137 -21.85 6.07 31.71
CA PRO A 137 -22.89 5.08 31.46
C PRO A 137 -24.22 5.74 31.05
N HIS A 138 -25.03 5.01 30.28
CA HIS A 138 -26.43 5.34 29.92
C HIS A 138 -26.64 6.62 29.09
N LEU A 139 -25.61 7.14 28.42
CA LEU A 139 -25.74 8.30 27.54
C LEU A 139 -26.43 7.98 26.21
N GLU A 140 -26.63 6.71 25.89
CA GLU A 140 -27.25 6.23 24.66
C GLU A 140 -28.79 6.34 24.64
N ALA A 141 -29.44 6.41 25.81
CA ALA A 141 -30.91 6.32 25.91
C ALA A 141 -31.70 7.36 25.06
N PRO A 142 -31.29 8.63 24.97
CA PRO A 142 -32.01 9.61 24.13
C PRO A 142 -31.98 9.28 22.63
N PHE A 143 -30.98 8.53 22.18
CA PHE A 143 -30.76 8.27 20.75
C PHE A 143 -31.68 7.19 20.18
N TYR A 144 -32.44 6.46 21.02
CA TYR A 144 -33.51 5.58 20.55
C TYR A 144 -34.57 6.35 19.74
N ALA A 145 -34.78 7.64 20.03
CA ALA A 145 -35.70 8.49 19.28
C ALA A 145 -35.35 8.63 17.79
N LEU A 146 -34.09 8.37 17.40
CA LEU A 146 -33.66 8.38 16.00
C LEU A 146 -34.18 7.16 15.21
N GLY A 147 -34.79 6.16 15.86
CA GLY A 147 -35.50 5.07 15.18
C GLY A 147 -34.62 4.18 14.28
N LEU A 148 -33.32 4.08 14.57
CA LEU A 148 -32.34 3.29 13.81
C LEU A 148 -31.92 2.01 14.55
N GLY A 149 -32.74 1.53 15.49
CA GLY A 149 -32.47 0.37 16.33
C GLY A 149 -31.69 0.72 17.61
N GLU A 150 -31.08 -0.30 18.22
CA GLU A 150 -30.32 -0.17 19.47
C GLU A 150 -29.05 0.70 19.26
N PRO A 151 -28.91 1.85 19.96
CA PRO A 151 -27.70 2.65 19.87
C PRO A 151 -26.52 1.98 20.57
N ILE A 152 -25.34 2.03 19.95
CA ILE A 152 -24.11 1.39 20.42
C ILE A 152 -23.20 2.46 21.04
N PRO A 153 -23.11 2.56 22.39
CA PRO A 153 -22.24 3.54 23.03
C PRO A 153 -20.77 3.14 22.91
N VAL A 154 -19.94 4.02 22.36
CA VAL A 154 -18.49 3.81 22.20
C VAL A 154 -17.69 5.04 22.62
N SER A 155 -16.41 4.85 22.90
CA SER A 155 -15.45 5.96 22.91
C SER A 155 -14.27 5.61 22.02
N ALA A 156 -14.25 6.19 20.81
CA ALA A 156 -13.17 5.99 19.85
C ALA A 156 -11.81 6.45 20.40
N LYS A 157 -11.80 7.42 21.33
CA LYS A 157 -10.56 7.94 21.94
C LYS A 157 -9.94 6.96 22.93
N THR A 158 -10.76 6.28 23.73
CA THR A 158 -10.27 5.38 24.80
C THR A 158 -10.34 3.91 24.42
N GLY A 159 -10.96 3.58 23.28
CA GLY A 159 -11.22 2.22 22.85
C GLY A 159 -12.41 1.54 23.56
N ARG A 160 -13.15 2.27 24.40
CA ARG A 160 -14.29 1.70 25.14
C ARG A 160 -15.35 1.15 24.19
N ASN A 161 -15.73 -0.11 24.43
CA ASN A 161 -16.82 -0.83 23.74
C ASN A 161 -16.62 -1.01 22.22
N ILE A 162 -15.39 -0.81 21.71
CA ILE A 162 -15.08 -1.01 20.29
C ILE A 162 -15.20 -2.48 19.88
N GLU A 163 -14.88 -3.43 20.76
CA GLU A 163 -15.07 -4.87 20.47
C GLU A 163 -16.54 -5.20 20.19
N ARG A 164 -17.47 -4.61 20.95
CA ARG A 164 -18.91 -4.74 20.71
C ARG A 164 -19.31 -4.13 19.37
N LEU A 165 -18.74 -2.99 19.01
CA LEU A 165 -18.96 -2.38 17.69
C LEU A 165 -18.47 -3.31 16.57
N TYR A 166 -17.29 -3.93 16.70
CA TYR A 166 -16.81 -4.92 15.73
C TYR A 166 -17.75 -6.12 15.60
N ALA A 167 -18.23 -6.67 16.72
CA ALA A 167 -19.18 -7.78 16.70
C ALA A 167 -20.47 -7.40 15.97
N ARG A 168 -21.01 -6.20 16.24
CA ARG A 168 -22.22 -5.70 15.57
C ARG A 168 -21.99 -5.40 14.08
N ILE A 169 -20.82 -4.91 13.70
CA ILE A 169 -20.43 -4.76 12.28
C ILE A 169 -20.42 -6.14 11.62
N ALA A 170 -19.76 -7.13 12.22
CA ALA A 170 -19.67 -8.49 11.71
C ALA A 170 -21.06 -9.13 11.52
N GLU A 171 -21.97 -8.97 12.48
CA GLU A 171 -23.35 -9.46 12.40
C GLU A 171 -24.19 -8.71 11.34
N ALA A 172 -23.97 -7.40 11.21
CA ALA A 172 -24.73 -6.53 10.30
C ALA A 172 -24.20 -6.55 8.86
N LEU A 173 -23.07 -7.18 8.58
CA LEU A 173 -22.65 -7.39 7.20
C LEU A 173 -23.33 -8.63 6.61
N PRO A 174 -23.65 -8.63 5.30
CA PRO A 174 -24.12 -9.84 4.66
C PRO A 174 -23.08 -10.97 4.86
N PRO A 175 -23.53 -12.24 5.01
CA PRO A 175 -22.60 -13.36 5.03
C PRO A 175 -21.84 -13.37 3.71
N SER A 176 -20.55 -13.09 3.77
CA SER A 176 -19.61 -13.25 2.67
C SER A 176 -18.64 -14.35 3.06
N GLU A 177 -18.30 -15.23 2.12
CA GLU A 177 -17.09 -16.04 2.29
C GLU A 177 -15.92 -15.08 2.53
N PRO A 178 -14.95 -15.41 3.41
CA PRO A 178 -13.76 -14.60 3.56
C PRO A 178 -13.11 -14.49 2.18
N ALA A 179 -13.22 -13.31 1.56
CA ALA A 179 -12.57 -13.05 0.29
C ALA A 179 -11.06 -13.19 0.54
N GLU A 180 -10.46 -14.27 0.02
CA GLU A 180 -9.01 -14.40 -0.03
C GLU A 180 -8.49 -13.26 -0.90
N MET A 181 -7.93 -12.24 -0.25
CA MET A 181 -7.16 -11.25 -0.98
C MET A 181 -5.96 -11.96 -1.60
N PRO A 182 -5.63 -11.68 -2.87
CA PRO A 182 -4.35 -12.11 -3.39
C PRO A 182 -3.27 -11.46 -2.52
N GLN A 183 -2.52 -12.31 -1.83
CA GLN A 183 -1.50 -11.91 -0.87
C GLN A 183 -0.50 -10.95 -1.54
N VAL A 184 -0.10 -9.89 -0.84
CA VAL A 184 1.01 -9.05 -1.33
C VAL A 184 2.30 -9.85 -1.19
N ILE A 185 2.77 -10.40 -2.30
CA ILE A 185 3.92 -11.31 -2.33
C ILE A 185 5.25 -10.58 -2.34
N ALA A 186 5.29 -9.30 -2.75
CA ALA A 186 6.50 -8.48 -2.75
C ALA A 186 6.19 -6.98 -2.83
N HIS A 187 7.08 -6.17 -2.26
CA HIS A 187 7.19 -4.73 -2.46
C HIS A 187 8.43 -4.45 -3.29
N LEU A 188 8.25 -3.81 -4.45
CA LEU A 188 9.31 -3.52 -5.41
C LEU A 188 9.49 -2.02 -5.59
N ALA A 189 10.74 -1.56 -5.64
CA ALA A 189 11.09 -0.19 -6.01
C ALA A 189 11.70 -0.11 -7.41
N VAL A 190 11.54 1.04 -8.09
CA VAL A 190 12.21 1.33 -9.36
C VAL A 190 13.04 2.60 -9.19
N ILE A 191 14.36 2.44 -9.20
CA ILE A 191 15.33 3.51 -8.97
C ILE A 191 16.20 3.71 -10.22
N GLY A 192 16.95 4.81 -10.25
CA GLY A 192 17.84 5.16 -11.36
C GLY A 192 17.84 6.65 -11.67
N ARG A 193 18.81 7.09 -12.45
CA ARG A 193 18.96 8.50 -12.85
C ARG A 193 17.75 9.06 -13.61
N PRO A 194 17.55 10.39 -13.63
CA PRO A 194 16.63 11.04 -14.56
C PRO A 194 16.83 10.50 -16.00
N ASN A 195 15.74 10.35 -16.75
CA ASN A 195 15.75 9.89 -18.15
C ASN A 195 16.29 8.48 -18.44
N ALA A 196 16.65 7.69 -17.42
CA ALA A 196 17.01 6.27 -17.59
C ALA A 196 15.83 5.39 -18.08
N GLY A 197 14.60 5.91 -18.05
CA GLY A 197 13.39 5.23 -18.53
C GLY A 197 12.55 4.53 -17.45
N LYS A 198 12.71 4.91 -16.17
CA LYS A 198 11.90 4.42 -15.04
C LYS A 198 10.40 4.58 -15.27
N SER A 199 9.95 5.77 -15.70
CA SER A 199 8.53 6.05 -15.97
C SER A 199 7.99 5.17 -17.09
N THR A 200 8.78 4.98 -18.15
CA THR A 200 8.43 4.11 -19.26
C THR A 200 8.31 2.66 -18.80
N LEU A 201 9.21 2.18 -17.93
CA LEU A 201 9.15 0.82 -17.38
C LEU A 201 7.92 0.61 -16.50
N ILE A 202 7.66 1.54 -15.58
CA ILE A 202 6.47 1.46 -14.72
C ILE A 202 5.20 1.52 -15.56
N ASN A 203 5.14 2.37 -16.58
CA ASN A 203 4.01 2.41 -17.50
C ASN A 203 3.91 1.15 -18.36
N ALA A 204 5.02 0.49 -18.69
CA ALA A 204 4.99 -0.81 -19.37
C ALA A 204 4.37 -1.89 -18.48
N TRP A 205 4.75 -1.96 -17.21
CA TRP A 205 4.17 -2.90 -16.25
C TRP A 205 2.71 -2.58 -15.89
N LEU A 206 2.37 -1.30 -15.72
CA LEU A 206 0.99 -0.88 -15.41
C LEU A 206 0.08 -0.85 -16.64
N GLY A 207 0.65 -0.76 -17.83
CA GLY A 207 -0.03 -0.77 -19.12
C GLY A 207 -0.13 -2.16 -19.76
N GLU A 208 0.45 -3.19 -19.14
CA GLU A 208 0.02 -4.58 -19.34
C GLU A 208 -1.38 -4.75 -18.74
N GLU A 209 -2.40 -4.25 -19.45
CA GLU A 209 -3.70 -4.89 -19.33
C GLU A 209 -3.53 -6.38 -19.67
N ARG A 210 -3.78 -7.27 -18.69
CA ARG A 210 -4.13 -8.70 -18.84
C ARG A 210 -2.98 -9.73 -18.83
N MET A 211 -2.46 -10.03 -17.64
CA MET A 211 -2.21 -11.41 -17.19
C MET A 211 -2.79 -11.50 -15.76
N THR A 212 -4.06 -11.73 -15.47
CA THR A 212 -5.25 -12.29 -16.11
C THR A 212 -6.43 -11.35 -15.75
N THR A 213 -7.29 -11.05 -16.74
CA THR A 213 -8.53 -10.25 -16.69
C THR A 213 -8.85 -9.38 -15.46
N SER A 214 -8.82 -8.05 -15.64
CA SER A 214 -10.01 -7.19 -15.46
C SER A 214 -9.80 -5.84 -16.19
N PRO A 215 -10.75 -5.36 -17.00
CA PRO A 215 -10.62 -4.10 -17.74
C PRO A 215 -11.29 -2.97 -16.96
N ILE A 216 -10.51 -2.05 -16.38
CA ILE A 216 -11.06 -0.75 -15.95
C ILE A 216 -10.09 0.36 -16.39
N PRO A 217 -10.42 1.13 -17.44
CA PRO A 217 -9.69 2.33 -17.80
C PRO A 217 -10.11 3.50 -16.91
N GLY A 218 -9.12 4.28 -16.46
CA GLY A 218 -9.33 5.64 -15.94
C GLY A 218 -8.96 5.82 -14.47
N THR A 219 -7.68 6.05 -14.17
CA THR A 219 -7.26 6.70 -12.91
C THR A 219 -5.97 7.52 -13.08
N THR A 220 -6.14 8.81 -13.36
CA THR A 220 -5.21 9.90 -12.99
C THR A 220 -5.80 10.59 -11.76
N ARG A 221 -5.10 11.06 -10.73
CA ARG A 221 -3.70 11.47 -10.56
C ARG A 221 -3.42 11.55 -9.04
N ASP A 222 -2.18 11.27 -8.68
CA ASP A 222 -1.49 11.56 -7.41
C ASP A 222 -1.59 10.56 -6.22
N ALA A 223 -0.41 10.04 -5.88
CA ALA A 223 0.00 9.31 -4.67
C ALA A 223 -0.75 8.02 -4.29
N VAL A 224 -0.96 7.15 -5.27
CA VAL A 224 -1.53 5.81 -5.09
C VAL A 224 -0.41 4.79 -5.26
N ASP A 225 -0.20 3.91 -4.28
CA ASP A 225 0.59 2.70 -4.48
C ASP A 225 0.12 1.98 -5.73
N SER A 226 1.03 1.71 -6.66
CA SER A 226 0.66 1.00 -7.89
C SER A 226 0.82 -0.49 -7.63
N PHE A 227 -0.24 -1.27 -7.80
CA PHE A 227 -0.19 -2.73 -7.66
C PHE A 227 -0.11 -3.39 -9.03
N LEU A 228 0.74 -4.42 -9.14
CA LEU A 228 0.78 -5.36 -10.26
C LEU A 228 0.10 -6.65 -9.83
N HIS A 229 -0.79 -7.14 -10.70
CA HIS A 229 -1.38 -8.46 -10.54
C HIS A 229 -0.48 -9.48 -11.22
N THR A 230 -0.09 -10.51 -10.48
CA THR A 230 0.64 -11.66 -11.02
C THR A 230 -0.16 -12.92 -10.76
N ASP A 231 0.20 -14.00 -11.45
CA ASP A 231 -0.32 -15.35 -11.20
C ASP A 231 -0.04 -15.83 -9.76
N GLN A 232 1.01 -15.30 -9.12
CA GLN A 232 1.43 -15.67 -7.77
C GLN A 232 0.82 -14.80 -6.67
N GLY A 233 0.21 -13.65 -7.01
CA GLY A 233 -0.35 -12.69 -6.05
C GLY A 233 -0.11 -11.23 -6.42
N LEU A 234 -0.31 -10.33 -5.46
CA LEU A 234 -0.14 -8.89 -5.67
C LEU A 234 1.30 -8.44 -5.43
N VAL A 235 1.80 -7.58 -6.29
CA VAL A 235 3.10 -6.93 -6.12
C VAL A 235 2.88 -5.43 -6.00
N ARG A 236 3.35 -4.82 -4.91
CA ARG A 236 3.26 -3.38 -4.71
C ARG A 236 4.49 -2.69 -5.28
N LEU A 237 4.28 -1.69 -6.14
CA LEU A 237 5.33 -0.79 -6.62
C LEU A 237 5.39 0.44 -5.72
N ILE A 238 6.51 0.58 -5.02
CA ILE A 238 6.76 1.66 -4.06
C ILE A 238 7.09 2.95 -4.83
N ASP A 239 6.49 4.06 -4.38
CA ASP A 239 6.86 5.43 -4.77
C ASP A 239 6.75 5.73 -6.29
N THR A 240 5.75 5.15 -6.93
CA THR A 240 5.38 5.44 -8.34
C THR A 240 4.79 6.85 -8.54
N ALA A 241 4.42 7.53 -7.43
CA ALA A 241 3.85 8.87 -7.43
C ALA A 241 4.84 9.96 -7.91
N GLY A 242 6.11 9.86 -7.51
CA GLY A 242 7.17 10.78 -7.95
C GLY A 242 7.49 10.64 -9.45
N ILE A 243 7.17 9.49 -10.04
CA ILE A 243 7.43 9.16 -11.44
C ILE A 243 6.30 9.66 -12.35
N ARG A 244 5.05 9.70 -11.86
CA ARG A 244 3.89 10.26 -12.57
C ARG A 244 3.83 11.80 -12.55
N ARG A 245 4.33 12.47 -11.50
CA ARG A 245 4.43 13.95 -11.45
C ARG A 245 5.54 14.52 -12.35
N ARG A 246 6.60 13.75 -12.61
CA ARG A 246 7.76 14.16 -13.43
C ARG A 246 7.47 14.34 -14.93
N ALA A 247 6.26 14.08 -15.40
CA ALA A 247 5.86 14.45 -16.75
C ALA A 247 5.61 15.97 -16.92
N ARG A 248 5.67 16.78 -15.83
CA ARG A 248 5.32 18.20 -15.88
C ARG A 248 6.25 19.18 -15.14
N ILE A 249 7.24 18.74 -14.37
CA ILE A 249 8.08 19.66 -13.58
C ILE A 249 9.53 19.16 -13.60
N GLU A 250 10.40 19.95 -14.24
CA GLU A 250 11.85 19.90 -14.06
C GLU A 250 12.21 20.63 -12.76
N ASP A 251 13.33 20.22 -12.14
CA ASP A 251 13.89 20.71 -10.88
C ASP A 251 13.23 20.23 -9.57
N GLU A 252 13.59 19.01 -9.16
CA GLU A 252 13.78 18.72 -7.74
C GLU A 252 15.27 18.75 -7.42
N LEU A 253 15.63 19.43 -6.33
CA LEU A 253 16.99 19.38 -5.76
C LEU A 253 17.46 17.93 -5.60
N GLU A 254 18.71 17.63 -5.98
CA GLU A 254 19.30 16.28 -5.93
C GLU A 254 19.11 15.59 -4.56
N ALA A 255 19.19 16.36 -3.48
CA ALA A 255 18.98 15.88 -2.11
C ALA A 255 17.56 15.30 -1.89
N ALA A 256 16.53 15.91 -2.47
CA ALA A 256 15.15 15.44 -2.35
C ALA A 256 14.94 14.11 -3.11
N ALA A 257 15.60 13.94 -4.26
CA ALA A 257 15.56 12.70 -5.04
C ALA A 257 16.22 11.53 -4.29
N VAL A 258 17.35 11.79 -3.60
CA VAL A 258 18.03 10.78 -2.77
C VAL A 258 17.20 10.42 -1.54
N ALA A 259 16.67 11.39 -0.81
CA ALA A 259 15.82 11.15 0.36
C ALA A 259 14.55 10.35 0.00
N ARG A 260 14.01 10.59 -1.20
CA ARG A 260 12.90 9.82 -1.75
C ARG A 260 13.32 8.38 -2.06
N ALA A 261 14.41 8.19 -2.79
CA ALA A 261 14.94 6.85 -3.10
C ALA A 261 15.21 6.05 -1.83
N ARG A 262 15.77 6.68 -0.79
CA ARG A 262 16.03 6.06 0.51
C ARG A 262 14.77 5.50 1.15
N ARG A 263 13.70 6.31 1.22
CA ARG A 263 12.40 5.87 1.75
C ARG A 263 11.82 4.72 0.95
N ALA A 264 11.87 4.82 -0.39
CA ALA A 264 11.37 3.76 -1.25
C ALA A 264 12.14 2.45 -1.05
N LEU A 265 13.46 2.52 -0.84
CA LEU A 265 14.33 1.36 -0.64
C LEU A 265 14.17 0.74 0.76
N ALA A 266 13.97 1.55 1.80
CA ALA A 266 13.73 1.06 3.16
C ALA A 266 12.47 0.20 3.28
N GLU A 267 11.49 0.40 2.39
CA GLU A 267 10.25 -0.38 2.33
C GLU A 267 10.30 -1.53 1.31
N ALA A 268 11.33 -1.57 0.44
CA ALA A 268 11.40 -2.50 -0.68
C ALA A 268 12.05 -3.83 -0.30
N ASP A 269 11.46 -4.93 -0.76
CA ASP A 269 12.14 -6.23 -0.70
C ASP A 269 13.19 -6.37 -1.80
N ALA A 270 12.91 -5.78 -2.96
CA ALA A 270 13.83 -5.70 -4.08
C ALA A 270 13.65 -4.42 -4.89
N ALA A 271 14.71 -3.97 -5.56
CA ALA A 271 14.73 -2.77 -6.36
C ALA A 271 15.31 -3.04 -7.76
N ALA A 272 14.65 -2.49 -8.77
CA ALA A 272 15.19 -2.38 -10.13
C ALA A 272 16.00 -1.09 -10.25
N LEU A 273 17.32 -1.20 -10.43
CA LEU A 273 18.14 -0.06 -10.83
C LEU A 273 18.15 0.03 -12.35
N VAL A 274 17.39 0.99 -12.88
CA VAL A 274 17.29 1.24 -14.31
C VAL A 274 18.50 2.03 -14.78
N LEU A 275 19.28 1.41 -15.64
CA LEU A 275 20.49 1.94 -16.25
C LEU A 275 20.24 2.19 -17.74
N ASP A 276 20.85 3.24 -18.29
CA ASP A 276 20.83 3.49 -19.72
C ASP A 276 21.90 2.66 -20.43
N ALA A 277 21.50 1.64 -21.19
CA ALA A 277 22.43 0.74 -21.87
C ALA A 277 23.20 1.41 -23.02
N THR A 278 22.76 2.58 -23.50
CA THR A 278 23.51 3.35 -24.50
C THR A 278 24.66 4.15 -23.87
N ASN A 279 24.77 4.16 -22.53
CA ASN A 279 25.88 4.81 -21.85
C ASN A 279 27.19 4.02 -22.08
N PRO A 280 28.19 4.60 -22.76
CA PRO A 280 29.45 3.90 -23.04
C PRO A 280 30.24 3.53 -21.77
N GLU A 281 29.97 4.20 -20.64
CA GLU A 281 30.56 3.87 -19.35
C GLU A 281 29.83 2.76 -18.57
N GLY A 282 28.73 2.24 -19.09
CA GLY A 282 27.86 1.25 -18.43
C GLY A 282 26.99 1.88 -17.33
N ALA A 283 27.60 2.48 -16.30
CA ALA A 283 26.89 3.12 -15.19
C ALA A 283 27.58 4.41 -14.74
N ALA A 284 26.81 5.47 -14.48
CA ALA A 284 27.33 6.75 -14.01
C ALA A 284 27.53 6.76 -12.49
N ALA A 285 28.24 7.78 -11.97
CA ALA A 285 28.48 7.91 -10.53
C ALA A 285 27.19 7.95 -9.69
N GLN A 286 26.13 8.59 -10.18
CA GLN A 286 24.84 8.63 -9.48
C GLN A 286 24.12 7.26 -9.50
N ASP A 287 24.32 6.44 -10.52
CA ASP A 287 23.79 5.07 -10.54
C ASP A 287 24.45 4.23 -9.44
N LEU A 288 25.76 4.38 -9.24
CA LEU A 288 26.51 3.71 -8.17
C LEU A 288 26.09 4.20 -6.77
N ARG A 289 25.80 5.49 -6.60
CA ARG A 289 25.24 6.03 -5.34
C ARG A 289 23.90 5.41 -5.00
N LEU A 290 23.01 5.27 -5.99
CA LEU A 290 21.70 4.62 -5.81
C LEU A 290 21.83 3.12 -5.52
N ALA A 291 22.77 2.43 -6.16
CA ALA A 291 23.09 1.04 -5.86
C ALA A 291 23.59 0.87 -4.42
N HIS A 292 24.46 1.77 -3.96
CA HIS A 292 24.97 1.77 -2.59
C HIS A 292 23.85 1.96 -1.57
N LEU A 293 22.99 2.95 -1.81
CA LEU A 293 21.82 3.19 -0.97
C LEU A 293 20.88 1.99 -0.89
N ALA A 294 20.65 1.28 -2.01
CA ALA A 294 19.83 0.06 -2.01
C ALA A 294 20.43 -1.03 -1.12
N PHE A 295 21.75 -1.18 -1.14
CA PHE A 295 22.46 -2.12 -0.28
C PHE A 295 22.42 -1.71 1.19
N GLU A 296 22.60 -0.43 1.51
CA GLU A 296 22.53 0.10 2.88
C GLU A 296 21.14 -0.10 3.50
N GLU A 297 20.08 0.10 2.73
CA GLU A 297 18.69 -0.10 3.17
C GLU A 297 18.25 -1.57 3.13
N GLY A 298 19.11 -2.49 2.65
CA GLY A 298 18.85 -3.93 2.65
C GLY A 298 17.91 -4.42 1.54
N ALA A 299 17.64 -3.61 0.52
CA ALA A 299 16.83 -4.00 -0.63
C ALA A 299 17.66 -4.83 -1.64
N ALA A 300 17.16 -5.99 -2.07
CA ALA A 300 17.84 -6.79 -3.08
C ALA A 300 17.87 -6.07 -4.44
N LEU A 301 19.03 -6.02 -5.09
CA LEU A 301 19.22 -5.20 -6.29
C LEU A 301 19.23 -6.05 -7.58
N VAL A 302 18.45 -5.64 -8.57
CA VAL A 302 18.49 -6.17 -9.95
C VAL A 302 18.81 -5.02 -10.91
N LEU A 303 19.80 -5.21 -11.79
CA LEU A 303 20.24 -4.20 -12.75
C LEU A 303 19.43 -4.34 -14.04
N ALA A 304 18.69 -3.29 -14.40
CA ALA A 304 17.88 -3.24 -15.60
C ALA A 304 18.58 -2.37 -16.66
N LEU A 305 19.26 -3.00 -17.63
CA LEU A 305 19.90 -2.32 -18.76
C LEU A 305 18.83 -1.95 -19.80
N ASN A 306 18.32 -0.72 -19.70
CA ASN A 306 17.24 -0.21 -20.53
C ASN A 306 17.73 0.41 -21.85
N LYS A 307 16.83 0.58 -22.82
CA LYS A 307 17.13 1.00 -24.21
C LYS A 307 17.99 0.00 -24.97
N ALA A 308 17.83 -1.30 -24.67
CA ALA A 308 18.55 -2.38 -25.35
C ALA A 308 18.32 -2.43 -26.88
N ASP A 309 17.23 -1.83 -27.36
CA ASP A 309 16.90 -1.66 -28.79
C ASP A 309 17.85 -0.70 -29.51
N ALA A 310 18.43 0.28 -28.80
CA ALA A 310 19.37 1.25 -29.35
C ALA A 310 20.84 0.77 -29.28
N VAL A 311 21.10 -0.40 -28.69
CA VAL A 311 22.45 -0.96 -28.53
C VAL A 311 22.72 -1.98 -29.62
N SER A 312 23.81 -1.78 -30.37
CA SER A 312 24.22 -2.74 -31.40
C SER A 312 24.59 -4.11 -30.78
N PRO A 313 24.31 -5.25 -31.43
CA PRO A 313 24.63 -6.58 -30.89
C PRO A 313 26.11 -6.73 -30.49
N GLY A 314 27.03 -6.16 -31.28
CA GLY A 314 28.47 -6.20 -31.00
C GLY A 314 28.90 -5.40 -29.77
N SER A 315 28.10 -4.41 -29.34
CA SER A 315 28.39 -3.56 -28.19
C SER A 315 27.91 -4.15 -26.86
N ARG A 316 27.04 -5.16 -26.87
CA ARG A 316 26.44 -5.70 -25.62
C ARG A 316 27.47 -6.24 -24.65
N ARG A 317 28.41 -7.04 -25.15
CA ARG A 317 29.50 -7.62 -24.36
C ARG A 317 30.35 -6.52 -23.69
N TRP A 318 30.66 -5.46 -24.43
CA TRP A 318 31.41 -4.32 -23.90
C TRP A 318 30.68 -3.64 -22.74
N VAL A 319 29.37 -3.40 -22.88
CA VAL A 319 28.55 -2.80 -21.82
C VAL A 319 28.51 -3.70 -20.57
N GLU A 320 28.36 -5.02 -20.74
CA GLU A 320 28.38 -5.98 -19.63
C GLU A 320 29.72 -6.01 -18.90
N GLU A 321 30.84 -6.07 -19.62
CA GLU A 321 32.18 -6.05 -19.03
C GLU A 321 32.44 -4.76 -18.25
N ARG A 322 32.00 -3.61 -18.79
CA ARG A 322 32.12 -2.32 -18.12
C ARG A 322 31.25 -2.22 -16.87
N LEU A 323 30.03 -2.74 -16.95
CA LEU A 323 29.12 -2.80 -15.81
C LEU A 323 29.68 -3.71 -14.71
N ALA A 324 30.16 -4.90 -15.06
CA ALA A 324 30.78 -5.83 -14.13
C ALA A 324 32.00 -5.18 -13.42
N PHE A 325 32.82 -4.44 -14.16
CA PHE A 325 33.95 -3.71 -13.57
C PHE A 325 33.50 -2.64 -12.57
N ARG A 326 32.46 -1.86 -12.90
CA ARG A 326 31.92 -0.79 -12.03
C ARG A 326 31.21 -1.35 -10.80
N PHE A 327 30.52 -2.49 -10.93
CA PHE A 327 29.76 -3.15 -9.86
C PHE A 327 30.56 -4.21 -9.08
N ARG A 328 31.86 -4.38 -9.34
CA ARG A 328 32.70 -5.41 -8.68
C ARG A 328 32.74 -5.36 -7.14
N ALA A 329 32.45 -4.19 -6.57
CA ALA A 329 32.42 -3.98 -5.12
C ALA A 329 31.07 -4.33 -4.48
N PHE A 330 30.04 -4.57 -5.30
CA PHE A 330 28.71 -4.97 -4.85
C PHE A 330 28.59 -6.50 -4.84
N PRO A 331 27.67 -7.06 -4.04
CA PRO A 331 27.24 -8.44 -4.24
C PRO A 331 26.79 -8.67 -5.67
N ARG A 332 26.91 -9.91 -6.15
CA ARG A 332 26.48 -10.27 -7.50
C ARG A 332 25.00 -9.92 -7.70
N CYS A 333 24.74 -8.96 -8.58
CA CYS A 333 23.40 -8.54 -8.97
C CYS A 333 23.01 -9.25 -10.27
N ASP A 334 21.74 -9.65 -10.38
CA ASP A 334 21.20 -10.14 -11.64
C ASP A 334 21.12 -8.97 -12.64
N VAL A 335 21.51 -9.20 -13.89
CA VAL A 335 21.49 -8.19 -14.96
C VAL A 335 20.46 -8.61 -16.00
N VAL A 336 19.52 -7.73 -16.30
CA VAL A 336 18.46 -7.97 -17.28
C VAL A 336 18.45 -6.85 -18.33
N TRP A 337 18.60 -7.24 -19.59
CA TRP A 337 18.45 -6.34 -20.73
C TRP A 337 16.97 -6.11 -21.02
N ILE A 338 16.56 -4.84 -21.07
CA ILE A 338 15.18 -4.47 -21.36
C ILE A 338 15.11 -3.36 -22.40
N SER A 339 13.98 -3.29 -23.09
CA SER A 339 13.53 -2.06 -23.73
C SER A 339 12.16 -1.74 -23.18
N ALA A 340 12.10 -0.78 -22.25
CA ALA A 340 10.83 -0.37 -21.65
C ALA A 340 9.88 0.25 -22.71
N LYS A 341 10.44 0.95 -23.71
CA LYS A 341 9.68 1.54 -24.82
C LYS A 341 9.01 0.46 -25.68
N GLU A 342 9.78 -0.57 -26.02
CA GLU A 342 9.34 -1.67 -26.86
C GLU A 342 8.70 -2.82 -26.06
N ARG A 343 8.63 -2.67 -24.73
CA ARG A 343 8.14 -3.67 -23.76
C ARG A 343 8.83 -5.03 -23.86
N ARG A 344 10.09 -5.06 -24.29
CA ARG A 344 10.88 -6.29 -24.42
C ARG A 344 11.68 -6.55 -23.14
N GLY A 345 11.57 -7.76 -22.58
CA GLY A 345 12.33 -8.20 -21.40
C GLY A 345 11.81 -7.64 -20.06
N THR A 346 10.73 -6.87 -20.06
CA THR A 346 10.15 -6.27 -18.84
C THR A 346 9.51 -7.31 -17.92
N ASP A 347 8.98 -8.39 -18.48
CA ASP A 347 8.44 -9.56 -17.76
C ASP A 347 9.57 -10.39 -17.12
N VAL A 348 10.68 -10.58 -17.84
CA VAL A 348 11.89 -11.25 -17.33
C VAL A 348 12.45 -10.48 -16.14
N LEU A 349 12.50 -9.15 -16.25
CA LEU A 349 12.92 -8.29 -15.14
C LEU A 349 12.00 -8.43 -13.93
N LEU A 350 10.67 -8.44 -14.13
CA LEU A 350 9.71 -8.62 -13.04
C LEU A 350 9.91 -9.96 -12.33
N ARG A 351 10.07 -11.07 -13.06
CA ARG A 351 10.36 -12.38 -12.48
C ARG A 351 11.70 -12.40 -11.71
N ALA A 352 12.72 -11.75 -12.24
CA ALA A 352 14.01 -11.62 -11.56
C ALA A 352 13.90 -10.84 -10.24
N LEU A 353 13.12 -9.76 -10.23
CA LEU A 353 12.82 -8.99 -9.01
C LEU A 353 12.05 -9.80 -7.98
N LEU A 354 11.04 -10.56 -8.39
CA LEU A 354 10.28 -11.43 -7.48
C LEU A 354 11.15 -12.52 -6.87
N ALA A 355 12.03 -13.14 -7.67
CA ALA A 355 12.99 -14.10 -7.18
C ALA A 355 14.00 -13.45 -6.20
N ALA A 356 14.45 -12.24 -6.49
CA ALA A 356 15.33 -11.48 -5.60
C ALA A 356 14.63 -11.13 -4.27
N ALA A 357 13.39 -10.65 -4.32
CA ALA A 357 12.57 -10.35 -3.15
C ALA A 357 12.33 -11.60 -2.28
N ALA A 358 12.02 -12.74 -2.90
CA ALA A 358 11.85 -14.00 -2.18
C ALA A 358 13.15 -14.46 -1.48
N ARG A 359 14.30 -14.32 -2.14
CA ARG A 359 15.62 -14.58 -1.52
C ARG A 359 15.87 -13.63 -0.35
N ASN A 360 15.57 -12.34 -0.51
CA ASN A 360 15.79 -11.33 0.52
C ASN A 360 14.95 -11.57 1.78
N ARG A 361 13.70 -12.03 1.60
CA ARG A 361 12.79 -12.41 2.69
C ARG A 361 13.09 -13.77 3.33
N THR A 362 14.13 -14.48 2.89
CA THR A 362 14.40 -15.83 3.39
C THR A 362 14.81 -15.80 4.86
N ARG A 363 14.02 -16.47 5.71
CA ARG A 363 14.36 -16.67 7.13
C ARG A 363 15.24 -17.90 7.30
N ILE A 364 16.45 -17.71 7.77
CA ILE A 364 17.42 -18.76 8.08
C ILE A 364 17.26 -19.13 9.56
N THR A 365 16.83 -20.37 9.81
CA THR A 365 16.72 -20.88 11.19
C THR A 365 18.07 -20.84 11.92
N THR A 366 18.03 -20.56 13.23
CA THR A 366 19.20 -20.56 14.12
C THR A 366 20.01 -21.85 13.99
N GLY A 367 19.34 -23.02 13.94
CA GLY A 367 20.02 -24.30 13.78
C GLY A 367 20.81 -24.42 12.46
N ARG A 368 20.22 -23.99 11.34
CA ARG A 368 20.91 -23.99 10.03
C ARG A 368 22.11 -23.05 10.02
N LEU A 369 21.96 -21.84 10.59
CA LEU A 369 23.01 -20.84 10.65
C LEU A 369 24.19 -21.31 11.52
N ASN A 370 23.92 -21.94 12.67
CA ASN A 370 24.96 -22.45 13.56
C ASN A 370 25.71 -23.66 12.98
N ARG A 371 25.03 -24.56 12.27
CA ARG A 371 25.70 -25.65 11.53
C ARG A 371 26.65 -25.11 10.46
N TRP A 372 26.23 -24.07 9.73
CA TRP A 372 27.08 -23.38 8.77
C TRP A 372 28.29 -22.72 9.45
N LEU A 373 28.08 -21.97 10.54
CA LEU A 373 29.15 -21.29 11.28
C LEU A 373 30.21 -22.28 11.81
N GLN A 374 29.78 -23.42 12.34
CA GLN A 374 30.70 -24.47 12.81
C GLN A 374 31.52 -25.06 11.65
N LYS A 375 30.90 -25.31 10.49
CA LYS A 375 31.61 -25.82 9.31
C LYS A 375 32.65 -24.82 8.81
N VAL A 376 32.30 -23.53 8.75
CA VAL A 376 33.23 -22.47 8.31
C VAL A 376 34.40 -22.30 9.28
N GLN A 377 34.16 -22.28 10.59
CA GLN A 377 35.23 -22.18 11.59
C GLN A 377 36.22 -23.35 11.53
N LYS A 378 35.78 -24.55 11.15
CA LYS A 378 36.66 -25.71 10.94
C LYS A 378 37.55 -25.56 9.71
N MET A 379 37.01 -25.02 8.61
CA MET A 379 37.75 -24.84 7.36
C MET A 379 38.69 -23.62 7.41
N ARG A 380 38.27 -22.56 8.10
CA ARG A 380 39.02 -21.32 8.26
C ARG A 380 38.89 -20.83 9.70
N PRO A 381 39.85 -21.20 10.58
CA PRO A 381 39.83 -20.79 11.97
C PRO A 381 39.82 -19.25 12.11
N PRO A 382 39.10 -18.70 13.10
CA PRO A 382 39.14 -17.26 13.37
C PRO A 382 40.54 -16.78 13.75
N PRO A 383 40.89 -15.52 13.46
CA PRO A 383 42.17 -14.96 13.89
C PRO A 383 42.30 -14.98 15.41
N ALA A 384 43.53 -15.14 15.90
CA ALA A 384 43.83 -15.01 17.31
C ALA A 384 43.98 -13.54 17.69
N VAL A 385 43.44 -13.17 18.85
CA VAL A 385 43.68 -11.87 19.49
C VAL A 385 44.48 -12.15 20.75
N GLU A 386 45.64 -11.50 20.91
CA GLU A 386 46.55 -11.72 22.05
C GLU A 386 46.94 -13.21 22.25
N GLY A 387 47.15 -13.93 21.15
CA GLY A 387 47.54 -15.35 21.19
C GLY A 387 46.41 -16.32 21.53
N ARG A 388 45.16 -15.83 21.73
CA ARG A 388 43.99 -16.68 21.98
C ARG A 388 43.06 -16.72 20.77
N PRO A 389 42.69 -17.91 20.25
CA PRO A 389 41.76 -18.02 19.14
C PRO A 389 40.37 -17.53 19.57
N VAL A 390 39.80 -16.62 18.77
CA VAL A 390 38.42 -16.15 18.98
C VAL A 390 37.47 -17.31 18.69
N LYS A 391 36.57 -17.65 19.62
CA LYS A 391 35.58 -18.72 19.43
C LYS A 391 34.20 -18.11 19.18
N LEU A 392 33.70 -18.24 17.96
CA LEU A 392 32.34 -17.80 17.61
C LEU A 392 31.35 -18.86 18.12
N LYS A 393 30.61 -18.53 19.18
CA LYS A 393 29.75 -19.48 19.90
C LYS A 393 28.46 -19.81 19.14
N TYR A 394 27.75 -18.77 18.71
CA TYR A 394 26.49 -18.93 17.98
C TYR A 394 26.22 -17.73 17.07
N ALA A 395 25.31 -17.92 16.11
CA ALA A 395 24.76 -16.87 15.26
C ALA A 395 23.25 -17.00 15.13
N VAL A 396 22.55 -15.86 15.01
CA VAL A 396 21.11 -15.75 14.79
C VAL A 396 20.86 -14.66 13.74
N GLN A 397 19.81 -14.82 12.93
CA GLN A 397 19.31 -13.75 12.06
C GLN A 397 18.39 -12.86 12.90
N VAL A 398 18.72 -11.57 13.00
CA VAL A 398 17.94 -10.55 13.72
C VAL A 398 16.95 -9.86 12.80
#